data_AF-A0AB74QJK7-F1
#
_entry.id   AF-A0AB74QJK7-F1
#
_cell.length_a   1.000
_cell.length_b   1.000
_cell.length_c   1.000
_cell.angle_alpha   90.00
_cell.angle_beta   90.00
_cell.angle_gamma   90.00
#
_symmetry.space_group_name_H-M   'P 1'
#
loop_
_entity.id
_entity.type
_entity.pdbx_description
1 polymer ?
#
loop_
_entity_poly.entity_id
_entity_poly.type
_entity_poly.pdbx_seq_one_letter_code
_entity_poly.pdbx_strand_id
1 'polypeptide(L)' 'MTNKEMCKSNNLDEREVYKKFGKEICGSCINDKVDCESKDCDTTYKNWLEKEI' A
#
# COMPACT_ATOMS: atom_id res chain seq x y z
N MET A 1 5.05 -4.43 14.87
CA MET A 1 3.69 -4.78 14.37
C MET A 1 3.76 -4.66 12.86
N THR A 2 3.26 -5.61 12.06
CA THR A 2 3.37 -5.46 10.59
C THR A 2 2.39 -4.42 10.04
N ASN A 3 2.68 -3.85 8.88
CA ASN A 3 1.73 -3.00 8.15
C ASN A 3 0.38 -3.69 7.90
N LYS A 4 0.40 -4.99 7.63
CA LYS A 4 -0.80 -5.83 7.52
C LYS A 4 -1.64 -5.82 8.80
N GLU A 5 -1.01 -5.96 9.96
CA GLU A 5 -1.70 -5.94 11.26
C GLU A 5 -2.24 -4.54 11.59
N MET A 6 -1.51 -3.49 11.22
CA MET A 6 -1.95 -2.10 11.35
C MET A 6 -3.17 -1.82 10.47
N CYS A 7 -3.16 -2.25 9.21
CA CYS A 7 -4.30 -2.07 8.29
C CYS A 7 -5.55 -2.78 8.82
N LYS A 8 -5.41 -4.02 9.32
CA LYS A 8 -6.51 -4.76 9.95
C LYS A 8 -7.06 -4.06 11.18
N SER A 9 -6.19 -3.58 12.07
CA SER A 9 -6.60 -2.90 13.32
C SER A 9 -7.33 -1.59 13.04
N ASN A 10 -7.00 -0.91 11.94
CA ASN A 10 -7.64 0.33 11.50
C ASN A 10 -8.82 0.11 10.53
N ASN A 11 -9.17 -1.15 10.22
CA ASN A 11 -10.21 -1.51 9.27
C ASN A 11 -10.04 -0.86 7.88
N LEU A 12 -8.79 -0.75 7.41
CA LEU A 12 -8.46 -0.17 6.10
C LEU A 12 -8.57 -1.24 5.02
N ASP A 13 -9.33 -0.95 3.97
CA ASP A 13 -9.31 -1.74 2.74
C ASP A 13 -8.13 -1.34 1.84
N GLU A 14 -7.82 -2.19 0.85
CA GLU A 14 -6.70 -1.99 -0.08
C GLU A 14 -6.73 -0.61 -0.76
N ARG A 15 -7.91 -0.12 -1.15
CA ARG A 15 -8.07 1.18 -1.80
C ARG A 15 -7.72 2.32 -0.83
N GLU A 16 -8.14 2.22 0.43
CA GLU A 16 -7.77 3.19 1.45
C GLU A 16 -6.27 3.15 1.78
N VAL A 17 -5.67 1.96 1.79
CA VAL A 17 -4.23 1.78 2.00
C VAL A 17 -3.45 2.43 0.86
N TYR A 18 -3.80 2.17 -0.40
CA TYR A 18 -3.18 2.85 -1.55
C TYR A 18 -3.40 4.37 -1.52
N LYS A 19 -4.57 4.86 -1.07
CA LYS A 19 -4.82 6.30 -0.94
C LYS A 19 -3.93 6.97 0.11
N LYS A 20 -3.66 6.30 1.23
CA LYS A 20 -2.85 6.85 2.34
C LYS A 20 -1.35 6.64 2.15
N PHE A 21 -0.96 5.47 1.68
CA PHE A 21 0.42 4.99 1.65
C PHE A 21 0.93 4.74 0.24
N GLY A 22 0.19 5.10 -0.81
CA GLY A 22 0.55 4.80 -2.21
C GLY A 22 1.95 5.25 -2.61
N LYS A 23 2.44 6.40 -2.10
CA LYS A 23 3.83 6.85 -2.34
C LYS A 23 4.88 6.02 -1.60
N GLU A 24 4.54 5.47 -0.44
CA GLU A 24 5.43 4.61 0.35
C GLU A 24 5.45 3.19 -0.19
N ILE A 25 4.27 2.68 -0.57
CA ILE A 25 4.07 1.38 -1.20
C ILE A 25 4.72 1.38 -2.58
N CYS A 26 4.39 2.36 -3.41
CA CYS A 26 4.86 2.43 -4.78
C CYS A 26 5.29 3.87 -5.12
N GLY A 27 6.55 4.19 -4.81
CA GLY A 27 7.14 5.52 -5.06
C GLY A 27 7.17 5.94 -6.53
N SER A 28 6.92 5.01 -7.47
CA SER A 28 6.78 5.29 -8.91
C SER A 28 5.36 5.72 -9.31
N CYS A 29 4.36 5.62 -8.44
CA CYS A 29 3.02 6.13 -8.70
C CYS A 29 3.01 7.65 -8.59
N ILE A 30 3.17 8.31 -9.74
CA ILE A 30 3.08 9.77 -9.88
C ILE A 30 1.61 10.23 -10.00
N ASN A 31 0.68 9.30 -10.25
CA ASN A 31 -0.72 9.65 -10.48
C ASN A 31 -1.52 9.69 -9.18
N ASP A 32 -2.23 10.78 -8.95
CA ASP A 32 -3.28 10.92 -7.93
C ASP A 32 -4.54 10.07 -8.22
N LYS A 33 -4.48 9.27 -9.29
CA LYS A 33 -5.53 8.30 -9.65
C LYS A 33 -5.30 7.02 -8.86
N VAL A 34 -6.39 6.55 -8.25
CA VAL A 34 -6.48 5.37 -7.38
C VAL A 34 -5.81 4.12 -7.96
N ASP A 35 -5.84 3.95 -9.28
CA ASP A 35 -5.32 2.76 -9.95
C ASP A 35 -3.93 3.03 -10.53
N CYS A 36 -2.91 2.83 -9.70
CA CYS A 36 -1.56 2.68 -10.19
C CYS A 36 -1.34 1.22 -10.60
N GLU A 37 -1.78 0.87 -11.82
CA GLU A 37 -1.66 -0.48 -12.40
C GLU A 37 -0.22 -0.80 -12.86
N SER A 38 0.77 -0.71 -11.97
CA SER A 38 2.10 -1.27 -12.24
C SER A 38 2.26 -2.61 -11.55
N LYS A 39 2.76 -3.61 -12.28
CA LYS A 39 3.11 -4.94 -11.73
C LYS A 39 4.12 -4.84 -10.57
N ASP A 40 4.92 -3.78 -10.58
CA ASP A 40 5.87 -3.50 -9.51
C ASP A 40 5.16 -2.99 -8.24
N CYS A 41 4.02 -2.30 -8.39
CA CYS A 41 3.21 -1.82 -7.27
C CYS A 41 2.50 -2.95 -6.51
N ASP A 42 2.04 -3.98 -7.19
CA ASP A 42 1.46 -5.17 -6.52
C ASP A 42 2.52 -5.90 -5.67
N THR A 43 3.72 -6.04 -6.23
CA THR A 43 4.83 -6.72 -5.55
C THR A 43 5.32 -5.90 -4.36
N THR A 44 5.50 -4.60 -4.56
CA THR A 44 5.89 -3.69 -3.48
C THR A 44 4.80 -3.55 -2.42
N TYR A 45 3.52 -3.62 -2.77
CA TYR A 45 2.42 -3.68 -1.80
C TYR A 45 2.47 -4.91 -0.91
N LYS A 46 2.67 -6.09 -1.49
CA LYS A 46 2.84 -7.34 -0.71
C LYS A 46 4.03 -7.25 0.23
N ASN A 47 5.17 -6.76 -0.27
CA ASN A 47 6.37 -6.56 0.55
C ASN A 47 6.15 -5.51 1.65
N TRP A 48 5.43 -4.43 1.33
CA TRP A 48 5.11 -3.38 2.29
C TRP A 48 4.22 -3.91 3.41
N LEU A 49 3.22 -4.76 3.11
CA LEU A 49 2.34 -5.37 4.11
C LEU A 49 3.10 -6.20 5.16
N GLU A 50 4.17 -6.88 4.75
CA GLU A 50 4.99 -7.73 5.65
C GLU A 50 6.03 -6.95 6.44
N LYS A 51 6.26 -5.68 6.10
CA LYS A 51 7.24 -4.83 6.79
C LYS A 51 6.80 -4.55 8.22
N GLU A 52 7.75 -4.66 9.16
CA GLU A 52 7.54 -4.28 10.55
C GLU A 52 7.50 -2.76 10.71
N ILE A 53 6.54 -2.30 11.53
CA ILE A 53 6.35 -0.95 12.07
C ILE A 53 6.77 -0.94 13.54
#